data_AF-A0A4Z1I4K5-F1
#
_entry.id   AF-A0A4Z1I4K5-F1
#
_cell.length_a   1.000
_cell.length_b   1.000
_cell.length_c   1.000
_cell.angle_alpha   90.00
_cell.angle_beta   90.00
_cell.angle_gamma   90.00
#
_symmetry.space_group_name_H-M   'P 1'
#
loop_
_entity.id
_entity.type
_entity.pdbx_description
1 polymer ?
#
loop_
_entity_poly.entity_id
_entity_poly.type
_entity_poly.pdbx_seq_one_letter_code
_entity_poly.pdbx_strand_id
1 'polypeptide(L)'
;MLNIGNNYENCLSEALSKFGVSRTTNPAQGQNPVFFSSVTAQQMPSNFKPGPRFWLQNLESPVRLTEAVEAALAADLGISQFFEMGPHSDLAGPPTQNRDNLGIKPKDLNYASTLSPVTRLLDPAGTLTMRGFTVNIERVNAIEK
;
A
#
# COMPACT_ATOMS: atom_id res chain seq x y z
N MET A 1 -26.17 7.01 -14.20
CA MET A 1 -24.97 6.99 -13.33
C MET A 1 -24.08 8.22 -13.47
N LEU A 2 -23.94 8.85 -14.66
CA LEU A 2 -23.11 10.07 -14.88
C LEU A 2 -23.26 11.20 -13.85
N ASN A 3 -24.47 11.44 -13.33
CA ASN A 3 -24.68 12.51 -12.34
C ASN A 3 -24.02 12.23 -10.98
N ILE A 4 -23.87 10.97 -10.57
CA ILE A 4 -23.28 10.62 -9.27
C ILE A 4 -21.75 10.78 -9.31
N GLY A 5 -21.11 10.32 -10.40
CA GLY A 5 -19.66 10.45 -10.56
C GLY A 5 -19.20 11.92 -10.61
N ASN A 6 -19.91 12.76 -11.39
CA ASN A 6 -19.62 14.19 -11.44
C ASN A 6 -19.81 14.88 -10.08
N ASN A 7 -20.87 14.52 -9.34
CA ASN A 7 -21.08 15.05 -7.99
C ASN A 7 -19.97 14.64 -7.03
N TYR A 8 -19.53 13.38 -7.09
CA TYR A 8 -18.40 12.90 -6.29
C TYR A 8 -17.10 13.66 -6.61
N GLU A 9 -16.75 13.79 -7.90
CA GLU A 9 -15.54 14.50 -8.34
C GLU A 9 -15.56 15.96 -7.88
N ASN A 10 -16.71 16.64 -7.99
CA ASN A 10 -16.88 18.03 -7.56
C ASN A 10 -16.73 18.17 -6.04
N CYS A 11 -17.44 17.35 -5.25
CA CYS A 11 -17.36 17.38 -3.79
C CYS A 11 -15.93 17.09 -3.29
N LEU A 12 -15.25 16.12 -3.91
CA LEU A 12 -13.87 15.78 -3.53
C LEU A 12 -12.88 16.89 -3.93
N SER A 13 -13.09 17.52 -5.09
CA SER A 13 -12.29 18.69 -5.52
C SER A 13 -12.44 19.86 -4.55
N GLU A 14 -13.68 20.15 -4.14
CA GLU A 14 -13.96 21.19 -3.16
C GLU A 14 -13.33 20.86 -1.79
N ALA A 15 -13.47 19.62 -1.32
CA ALA A 15 -12.89 19.19 -0.05
C ALA A 15 -11.36 19.32 -0.05
N LEU A 16 -10.67 18.84 -1.09
CA LEU A 16 -9.22 18.94 -1.20
C LEU A 16 -8.72 20.39 -1.31
N SER A 17 -9.53 21.30 -1.86
CA SER A 17 -9.19 22.72 -1.90
C SER A 17 -9.24 23.38 -0.51
N LYS A 18 -10.15 22.91 0.37
CA LYS A 18 -10.35 23.41 1.73
C LYS A 18 -9.41 22.77 2.75
N PHE A 19 -9.24 21.47 2.63
CA PHE A 19 -8.36 20.65 3.47
C PHE A 19 -7.11 20.35 2.66
N GLY A 20 -6.18 21.31 2.60
CA GLY A 20 -4.91 21.11 1.91
C GLY A 20 -4.25 19.79 2.33
N VAL A 21 -3.57 19.13 1.39
CA VAL A 21 -2.84 17.88 1.65
C VAL A 21 -1.92 18.09 2.85
N SER A 22 -2.07 17.26 3.88
CA SER A 22 -1.26 17.35 5.09
C SER A 22 0.22 17.32 4.71
N ARG A 23 0.92 18.45 4.92
CA ARG A 23 2.37 18.58 4.64
C ARG A 23 3.23 17.91 5.73
N THR A 24 2.62 17.19 6.66
CA THR A 24 3.28 16.65 7.86
C THR A 24 4.01 15.33 7.64
N THR A 25 3.97 14.74 6.43
CA THR A 25 4.95 13.72 6.09
C THR A 25 6.22 14.44 5.67
N ASN A 26 7.05 14.81 6.65
CA ASN A 26 8.47 14.96 6.38
C ASN A 26 8.89 13.55 5.94
N PRO A 27 9.16 13.28 4.64
CA PRO A 27 9.59 11.95 4.25
C PRO A 27 10.86 11.73 5.06
N ALA A 28 10.85 10.73 5.95
CA ALA A 28 12.07 10.29 6.59
C ALA A 28 13.10 10.16 5.47
N GLN A 29 14.25 10.83 5.60
CA GLN A 29 15.25 10.95 4.55
C GLN A 29 15.49 9.57 3.90
N GLY A 30 14.98 9.37 2.68
CA GLY A 30 15.07 8.09 2.01
C GLY A 30 13.79 7.69 1.26
N GLN A 31 13.65 8.27 0.07
CA GLN A 31 12.81 7.79 -1.05
C GLN A 31 11.28 7.88 -0.93
N ASN A 32 10.66 8.31 -2.04
CA ASN A 32 9.21 8.32 -2.21
C ASN A 32 8.74 6.87 -2.45
N PRO A 33 7.65 6.39 -1.82
CA PRO A 33 7.18 5.04 -2.04
C PRO A 33 6.79 4.83 -3.52
N VAL A 34 7.11 3.64 -4.05
CA VAL A 34 6.65 3.22 -5.37
C VAL A 34 5.19 2.80 -5.27
N PHE A 35 4.33 3.33 -6.14
CA PHE A 35 2.90 3.07 -6.12
C PHE A 35 2.48 2.21 -7.32
N PHE A 36 1.97 1.01 -7.06
CA PHE A 36 1.31 0.16 -8.07
C PHE A 36 -0.20 0.32 -7.93
N SER A 37 -0.86 0.75 -9.00
CA SER A 37 -2.30 1.03 -8.97
C SER A 37 -3.10 -0.22 -9.34
N SER A 38 -4.08 -0.58 -8.50
CA SER A 38 -5.09 -1.59 -8.83
C SER A 38 -6.14 -1.10 -9.83
N VAL A 39 -6.12 0.19 -10.22
CA VAL A 39 -6.99 0.75 -11.26
C VAL A 39 -6.39 0.51 -12.64
N THR A 40 -5.09 0.79 -12.79
CA THR A 40 -4.38 0.70 -14.08
C THR A 40 -3.56 -0.59 -14.22
N ALA A 41 -3.35 -1.33 -13.13
CA ALA A 41 -2.46 -2.50 -13.02
C ALA A 41 -1.00 -2.21 -13.41
N GLN A 42 -0.52 -1.00 -13.10
CA GLN A 42 0.81 -0.55 -13.48
C GLN A 42 1.47 0.27 -12.37
N GLN A 43 2.80 0.38 -12.44
CA GLN A 43 3.57 1.32 -11.63
C GLN A 43 3.24 2.75 -12.03
N MET A 44 2.89 3.59 -11.07
CA MET A 44 2.65 5.01 -11.28
C MET A 44 3.97 5.80 -11.22
N PRO A 45 4.03 6.98 -11.89
CA PRO A 45 5.18 7.87 -11.81
C PRO A 45 5.55 8.24 -10.36
N SER A 46 6.82 8.50 -10.10
CA SER A 46 7.31 8.84 -8.74
C SER A 46 6.70 10.11 -8.14
N ASN A 47 6.18 11.00 -8.99
CA ASN A 47 5.46 12.22 -8.60
C ASN A 47 3.93 12.05 -8.63
N PHE A 48 3.43 10.82 -8.75
CA PHE A 48 2.01 10.54 -8.80
C PHE A 48 1.31 11.02 -7.53
N LYS A 49 0.24 11.79 -7.73
CA LYS A 49 -0.64 12.29 -6.67
C LYS A 49 -2.07 11.96 -7.09
N PRO A 50 -2.77 11.04 -6.41
CA PRO A 50 -4.13 10.67 -6.77
C PRO A 50 -5.08 11.85 -6.53
N GLY A 51 -5.58 12.43 -7.62
CA GLY A 51 -6.56 13.52 -7.61
C GLY A 51 -8.01 13.02 -7.67
N PRO A 52 -8.99 13.95 -7.61
CA PRO A 52 -10.42 13.61 -7.65
C PRO A 52 -10.82 12.67 -8.77
N ARG A 53 -10.31 12.92 -9.99
CA ARG A 53 -10.57 12.07 -11.16
C ARG A 53 -10.06 10.64 -10.98
N PHE A 54 -8.88 10.45 -10.39
CA PHE A 54 -8.35 9.11 -10.12
C PHE A 54 -9.19 8.38 -9.08
N TRP A 55 -9.62 9.07 -8.03
CA TRP A 55 -10.50 8.47 -7.00
C TRP A 55 -11.87 8.10 -7.55
N LEU A 56 -12.44 8.93 -8.43
CA LEU A 56 -13.64 8.57 -9.18
C LEU A 56 -13.40 7.31 -10.01
N GLN A 57 -12.31 7.27 -10.78
CA GLN A 57 -11.96 6.11 -11.59
C GLN A 57 -11.79 4.84 -10.73
N ASN A 58 -11.18 4.95 -9.55
CA ASN A 58 -11.04 3.86 -8.60
C ASN A 58 -12.39 3.33 -8.08
N LEU A 59 -13.41 4.18 -7.99
CA LEU A 59 -14.77 3.76 -7.61
C LEU A 59 -15.54 3.12 -8.76
N GLU A 60 -15.28 3.55 -10.00
CA GLU A 60 -16.03 3.10 -11.17
C GLU A 60 -15.41 1.91 -11.89
N SER A 61 -14.10 1.70 -11.73
CA SER A 61 -13.35 0.66 -12.43
C SER A 61 -13.27 -0.62 -11.61
N PRO A 62 -13.18 -1.80 -12.26
CA PRO A 62 -12.90 -3.05 -11.57
C PRO A 62 -11.54 -2.99 -10.87
N VAL A 63 -11.45 -3.60 -9.68
CA VAL A 63 -10.21 -3.69 -8.90
C VAL A 63 -9.31 -4.79 -9.47
N ARG A 64 -8.17 -4.42 -10.06
CA ARG A 64 -7.19 -5.31 -10.71
C ARG A 64 -5.99 -5.59 -9.79
N LEU A 65 -6.27 -6.02 -8.56
CA LEU A 65 -5.24 -6.23 -7.53
C LEU A 65 -4.20 -7.30 -7.94
N THR A 66 -4.66 -8.42 -8.47
CA THR A 66 -3.80 -9.52 -8.93
C THR A 66 -2.76 -9.03 -9.93
N GLU A 67 -3.22 -8.32 -10.97
CA GLU A 67 -2.35 -7.79 -12.03
C GLU A 67 -1.39 -6.72 -11.50
N ALA A 68 -1.83 -5.88 -10.55
CA ALA A 68 -0.96 -4.90 -9.91
C ALA A 68 0.16 -5.55 -9.08
N VAL A 69 -0.14 -6.65 -8.39
CA VAL A 69 0.87 -7.41 -7.62
C VAL A 69 1.85 -8.12 -8.56
N GLU A 70 1.38 -8.72 -9.66
CA GLU A 70 2.24 -9.31 -10.68
C GLU A 70 3.18 -8.27 -11.29
N ALA A 71 2.67 -7.09 -11.62
CA ALA A 71 3.48 -5.97 -12.10
C ALA A 71 4.54 -5.54 -11.08
N ALA A 72 4.21 -5.53 -9.79
CA ALA A 72 5.16 -5.21 -8.72
C ALA A 72 6.27 -6.25 -8.58
N LEU A 73 5.94 -7.54 -8.67
CA LEU A 73 6.91 -8.63 -8.60
C LEU A 73 7.81 -8.67 -9.85
N ALA A 74 7.28 -8.29 -11.01
CA ALA A 74 8.05 -8.20 -12.26
C ALA A 74 8.98 -6.98 -12.34
N ALA A 75 8.79 -5.96 -11.50
CA ALA A 75 9.56 -4.72 -11.52
C ALA A 75 10.96 -4.81 -10.86
N ASP A 76 11.41 -6.02 -10.50
CA ASP A 76 12.72 -6.31 -9.87
C ASP A 76 13.07 -5.40 -8.68
N LEU A 77 12.06 -5.08 -7.86
CA LEU A 77 12.19 -4.19 -6.71
C LEU A 77 12.81 -4.86 -5.47
N GLY A 78 13.23 -6.13 -5.58
CA GLY A 78 13.74 -6.91 -4.45
C GLY A 78 12.69 -7.18 -3.35
N ILE A 79 11.41 -7.26 -3.71
CA ILE A 79 10.32 -7.51 -2.75
C ILE A 79 10.44 -8.92 -2.17
N SER A 80 10.66 -9.02 -0.86
CA SER A 80 10.72 -10.30 -0.13
C SER A 80 9.65 -10.45 0.95
N GLN A 81 8.82 -9.41 1.14
CA GLN A 81 7.79 -9.36 2.17
C GLN A 81 6.62 -8.47 1.74
N PHE A 82 5.41 -9.01 1.84
CA PHE A 82 4.16 -8.25 1.78
C PHE A 82 3.61 -8.03 3.19
N PHE A 83 3.09 -6.82 3.41
CA PHE A 83 2.31 -6.46 4.59
C PHE A 83 0.93 -5.99 4.17
N GLU A 84 -0.09 -6.68 4.66
CA GLU A 84 -1.47 -6.22 4.59
C GLU A 84 -1.77 -5.35 5.80
N MET A 85 -2.05 -4.08 5.52
CA MET A 85 -2.47 -3.11 6.53
C MET A 85 -3.99 -3.07 6.54
N GLY A 86 -4.63 -3.69 7.53
CA GLY A 86 -6.09 -3.76 7.59
C GLY A 86 -6.61 -4.44 8.86
N PRO A 87 -7.92 -4.31 9.13
CA PRO A 87 -8.54 -4.94 10.28
C PRO A 87 -8.61 -6.47 10.17
N HIS A 88 -8.49 -7.04 8.97
CA HIS A 88 -8.58 -8.48 8.69
C HIS A 88 -7.56 -8.92 7.62
N SER A 89 -7.43 -10.23 7.43
CA SER A 89 -6.54 -10.85 6.43
C SER A 89 -7.28 -11.21 5.14
N ASP A 90 -8.00 -10.24 4.55
CA ASP A 90 -8.89 -10.50 3.42
C ASP A 90 -8.14 -10.58 2.09
N LEU A 91 -6.94 -10.00 2.02
CA LEU A 91 -6.12 -9.93 0.82
C LEU A 91 -5.03 -11.02 0.76
N ALA A 92 -5.03 -12.01 1.65
CA ALA A 92 -3.97 -13.03 1.67
C ALA A 92 -3.94 -13.93 0.42
N GLY A 93 -5.11 -14.14 -0.21
CA GLY A 93 -5.25 -15.00 -1.39
C GLY A 93 -4.46 -14.51 -2.61
N PRO A 94 -4.74 -13.31 -3.16
CA PRO A 94 -4.12 -12.86 -4.40
C PRO A 94 -2.58 -12.82 -4.37
N PRO A 95 -1.90 -12.27 -3.35
CA PRO A 95 -0.45 -12.23 -3.28
C PRO A 95 0.20 -13.61 -3.14
N THR A 96 -0.44 -14.55 -2.43
CA THR A 96 0.07 -15.92 -2.29
C THR A 96 -0.10 -16.74 -3.57
N GLN A 97 -1.24 -16.61 -4.25
CA GLN A 97 -1.49 -17.24 -5.55
C GLN A 97 -0.53 -16.71 -6.63
N ASN A 98 -0.29 -15.40 -6.68
CA ASN A 98 0.63 -14.80 -7.64
C ASN A 98 2.07 -15.24 -7.45
N ARG A 99 2.52 -15.34 -6.18
CA ARG A 99 3.82 -15.92 -5.84
C ARG A 99 3.96 -17.33 -6.42
N ASP A 100 2.95 -18.17 -6.19
CA ASP A 100 2.98 -19.57 -6.63
C ASP A 100 2.98 -19.67 -8.17
N ASN A 101 2.21 -18.81 -8.85
CA ASN A 101 2.20 -18.70 -10.32
C ASN A 101 3.56 -18.28 -10.91
N LEU A 102 4.31 -17.44 -10.19
CA LEU A 102 5.64 -16.97 -10.59
C LEU A 102 6.77 -17.94 -10.17
N GLY A 103 6.45 -19.08 -9.55
CA GLY A 103 7.43 -20.06 -9.08
C GLY A 103 8.28 -19.58 -7.91
N ILE A 104 7.88 -18.50 -7.24
CA ILE A 104 8.59 -17.94 -6.09
C ILE A 104 8.28 -18.79 -4.86
N LYS A 105 9.29 -19.19 -4.08
CA LYS A 105 9.05 -20.03 -2.90
C LYS A 105 8.51 -19.18 -1.74
N PRO A 106 7.70 -19.74 -0.82
CA PRO A 106 7.19 -19.01 0.35
C PRO A 106 8.28 -18.36 1.22
N LYS A 107 9.48 -18.95 1.25
CA LYS A 107 10.64 -18.41 1.96
C LYS A 107 11.22 -17.14 1.32
N ASP A 108 11.02 -16.97 0.01
CA ASP A 108 11.59 -15.87 -0.78
C ASP A 108 10.60 -14.70 -0.89
N LEU A 109 9.31 -14.95 -0.63
CA LEU A 109 8.25 -13.94 -0.60
C LEU A 109 7.18 -14.29 0.44
N ASN A 110 7.27 -13.62 1.58
CA ASN A 110 6.40 -13.87 2.72
C ASN A 110 5.21 -12.89 2.77
N TYR A 111 4.14 -13.31 3.44
CA TYR A 111 2.95 -12.50 3.64
C TYR A 111 2.67 -12.37 5.13
N ALA A 112 2.40 -11.15 5.59
CA ALA A 112 1.96 -10.88 6.95
C ALA A 112 0.77 -9.91 6.92
N SER A 113 -0.24 -10.15 7.74
CA SER A 113 -1.33 -9.20 7.96
C SER A 113 -1.16 -8.54 9.33
N THR A 114 -1.25 -7.22 9.36
CA THR A 114 -1.19 -6.43 10.59
C THR A 114 -2.61 -6.14 11.05
N LEU A 115 -3.25 -7.15 11.65
CA LEU A 115 -4.53 -6.98 12.34
C LEU A 115 -4.36 -5.96 13.47
N SER A 116 -5.05 -4.82 13.40
CA SER A 116 -5.26 -3.92 14.54
C SER A 116 -5.83 -4.71 15.74
N PRO A 117 -5.28 -4.57 16.97
CA PRO A 117 -4.75 -3.34 17.57
C PRO A 117 -3.21 -3.24 17.57
N VAL A 118 -2.70 -2.04 17.91
CA VAL A 118 -1.28 -1.60 17.96
C VAL A 118 -0.30 -2.64 18.52
N THR A 119 -0.72 -3.50 19.45
CA THR A 119 0.08 -4.61 20.00
C THR A 119 0.60 -5.58 18.93
N ARG A 120 -0.10 -5.72 17.81
CA ARG A 120 0.28 -6.54 16.66
C ARG A 120 1.27 -5.86 15.71
N LEU A 121 1.64 -4.60 15.91
CA LEU A 121 2.69 -3.95 15.09
C LEU A 121 4.11 -4.29 15.58
N LEU A 122 4.25 -4.73 16.84
CA LEU A 122 5.52 -5.22 17.37
C LEU A 122 5.95 -6.54 16.70
N ASP A 123 5.00 -7.42 16.35
CA ASP A 123 5.28 -8.69 15.68
C ASP A 123 5.91 -8.49 14.26
N PRO A 124 5.36 -7.64 13.37
CA PRO A 124 6.00 -7.20 12.14
C PRO A 124 7.36 -6.55 12.37
N ALA A 125 7.49 -5.66 13.35
CA ALA A 125 8.76 -4.99 13.64
C ALA A 125 9.87 -5.99 14.03
N GLY A 126 9.54 -6.97 14.89
CA GLY A 126 10.43 -8.07 15.24
C GLY A 126 10.75 -8.97 14.04
N THR A 127 9.74 -9.32 13.24
CA THR A 127 9.89 -10.14 12.03
C THR A 127 10.82 -9.48 11.00
N LEU A 128 10.65 -8.18 10.76
CA LEU A 128 11.50 -7.38 9.88
C LEU A 128 12.94 -7.35 10.39
N THR A 129 13.13 -7.14 11.69
CA THR A 129 14.45 -7.12 12.32
C THR A 129 15.16 -8.47 12.18
N MET A 130 14.48 -9.59 12.47
CA MET A 130 15.04 -10.94 12.29
C MET A 130 15.41 -11.27 10.85
N ARG A 131 14.75 -10.62 9.88
CA ARG A 131 15.02 -10.76 8.44
C ARG A 131 16.10 -9.81 7.91
N GLY A 132 16.70 -8.99 8.78
CA GLY A 132 17.77 -8.07 8.43
C GLY A 132 17.32 -6.71 7.89
N PHE A 133 16.02 -6.40 7.95
CA PHE A 133 15.54 -5.05 7.62
C PHE A 133 15.89 -4.07 8.74
N THR A 134 16.26 -2.84 8.37
CA THR A 134 16.53 -1.77 9.34
C THR A 134 15.22 -1.23 9.90
N VAL A 135 14.93 -1.55 11.16
CA VAL A 135 13.78 -1.02 11.91
C VAL A 135 14.28 -0.08 13.00
N ASN A 136 13.67 1.11 13.13
CA ASN A 136 14.00 2.03 14.23
C ASN A 136 13.36 1.54 15.54
N ILE A 137 14.08 0.68 16.26
CA ILE A 137 13.62 0.06 17.51
C ILE A 137 13.42 1.08 18.62
N GLU A 138 14.20 2.17 18.64
CA GLU A 138 14.00 3.27 19.60
C GLU A 138 12.63 3.90 19.44
N ARG A 139 12.21 4.18 18.19
CA ARG A 139 10.89 4.72 17.88
C ARG A 139 9.76 3.72 18.16
N VAL A 140 9.99 2.43 17.92
CA VAL A 140 9.03 1.37 18.24
C VAL A 140 8.78 1.25 19.74
N ASN A 141 9.83 1.42 20.55
CA ASN A 141 9.77 1.33 22.01
C ASN A 141 9.47 2.67 22.71
N ALA A 142 9.28 3.75 21.95
CA ALA A 142 8.96 5.05 22.52
C ALA A 142 7.57 5.00 23.16
N ILE A 143 7.51 5.14 24.48
CA ILE A 143 6.26 5.43 25.18
C ILE A 143 5.90 6.86 24.78
N GLU A 144 4.78 7.04 24.06
CA GLU A 144 4.26 8.37 23.74
C GLU A 144 4.23 9.20 25.03
N LYS A 145 4.90 10.36 25.01
CA LYS A 145 4.78 11.36 26.08
C LYS A 145 3.61 12.28 25.79
#